data_AF-A0A935A692-F1
#
_entry.id   AF-A0A935A692-F1
#
_cell.length_a   1.000
_cell.length_b   1.000
_cell.length_c   1.000
_cell.angle_alpha   90.00
_cell.angle_beta   90.00
_cell.angle_gamma   90.00
#
_symmetry.space_group_name_H-M   'P 1'
#
loop_
_entity.id
_entity.type
_entity.pdbx_description
1 polymer ?
#
loop_
_entity_poly.entity_id
_entity_poly.type
_entity_poly.pdbx_seq_one_letter_code
_entity_poly.pdbx_strand_id
1 'polypeptide(L)'
;MLYQLIVFLHILFVIGFLLAHGVSVIVAFSLKTERDPQKMRFMLDLSAASYPWMTRLMWAFLLFGIIAAFMGGFQARIWPWLSLVLGFLILVAMALFGTNHYSDARKLLGLRYSVKGKWFPPEPAGNIEEVHALLAKVNPVMLTIVGYGGFAVIVWLMRIKPF
;
A
#
# COMPACT_ATOMS: atom_id res chain seq x y z
N MET A 1 -5.38 -29.52 11.27
CA MET A 1 -5.94 -28.30 11.91
C MET A 1 -4.97 -27.12 11.86
N LEU A 2 -3.72 -27.26 12.32
CA LEU A 2 -2.74 -26.15 12.34
C LEU A 2 -2.52 -25.48 10.98
N TYR A 3 -2.32 -26.25 9.90
CA TYR A 3 -2.15 -25.69 8.55
C TYR A 3 -3.34 -24.81 8.11
N GLN A 4 -4.57 -25.27 8.35
CA GLN A 4 -5.76 -24.49 8.01
C GLN A 4 -5.88 -23.21 8.84
N LEU A 5 -5.48 -23.23 10.11
CA LEU A 5 -5.41 -22.03 10.95
C LEU A 5 -4.40 -21.01 10.38
N ILE A 6 -3.23 -21.47 9.94
CA ILE A 6 -2.21 -20.59 9.33
C ILE A 6 -2.74 -19.97 8.01
N VAL A 7 -3.40 -20.76 7.16
CA VAL A 7 -4.03 -20.26 5.93
C VAL A 7 -5.13 -19.25 6.26
N PHE A 8 -5.96 -19.53 7.28
CA PHE A 8 -6.98 -18.59 7.75
C PHE A 8 -6.36 -17.27 8.22
N LEU A 9 -5.30 -17.32 9.03
CA LEU A 9 -4.59 -16.13 9.49
C LEU A 9 -4.00 -15.34 8.32
N HIS A 10 -3.36 -16.02 7.35
CA HIS A 10 -2.87 -15.37 6.13
C HIS A 10 -3.99 -14.57 5.43
N ILE A 11 -5.15 -15.19 5.19
CA ILE A 11 -6.29 -14.53 4.53
C ILE A 11 -6.84 -13.38 5.39
N LEU A 12 -6.99 -13.58 6.70
CA LEU A 12 -7.46 -12.56 7.63
C LEU A 12 -6.56 -11.31 7.60
N PHE A 13 -5.24 -11.50 7.60
CA PHE A 13 -4.28 -10.41 7.51
C PHE A 13 -4.25 -9.75 6.12
N VAL A 14 -4.49 -10.50 5.03
CA VAL A 14 -4.70 -9.91 3.70
C VAL A 14 -5.93 -8.99 3.71
N ILE A 15 -7.06 -9.44 4.26
CA ILE A 15 -8.28 -8.60 4.35
C ILE A 15 -8.01 -7.35 5.18
N GLY A 16 -7.38 -7.50 6.36
CA GLY A 16 -7.01 -6.36 7.19
C GLY A 16 -6.08 -5.38 6.45
N PHE A 17 -5.09 -5.90 5.73
CA PHE A 17 -4.20 -5.09 4.90
C PHE A 17 -4.97 -4.31 3.84
N LEU A 18 -5.90 -4.97 3.11
CA LEU A 18 -6.70 -4.32 2.07
C LEU A 18 -7.60 -3.21 2.64
N LEU A 19 -8.15 -3.40 3.85
CA LEU A 19 -8.92 -2.37 4.53
C LEU A 19 -8.05 -1.15 4.89
N ALA A 20 -6.88 -1.37 5.49
CA ALA A 20 -5.97 -0.29 5.86
C ALA A 20 -5.37 0.42 4.63
N HIS A 21 -5.01 -0.34 3.60
CA HIS A 21 -4.48 0.17 2.34
C HIS A 21 -5.55 0.92 1.53
N GLY A 22 -6.81 0.45 1.57
CA GLY A 22 -7.96 1.06 0.89
C GLY A 22 -8.20 2.51 1.30
N VAL A 23 -7.89 2.87 2.55
CA VAL A 23 -7.92 4.27 3.02
C VAL A 23 -7.02 5.16 2.14
N SER A 24 -5.79 4.73 1.88
CA SER A 24 -4.84 5.48 1.06
C SER A 24 -5.27 5.55 -0.41
N VAL A 25 -5.92 4.50 -0.92
CA VAL A 25 -6.49 4.51 -2.28
C VAL A 25 -7.60 5.54 -2.38
N ILE A 26 -8.56 5.55 -1.45
CA ILE A 26 -9.67 6.51 -1.46
C ILE A 26 -9.13 7.94 -1.33
N VAL A 27 -8.20 8.19 -0.41
CA VAL A 27 -7.54 9.49 -0.26
C VAL A 27 -6.84 9.91 -1.55
N ALA A 28 -6.14 9.00 -2.24
CA ALA A 28 -5.47 9.30 -3.50
C ALA A 28 -6.44 9.79 -4.60
N PHE A 29 -7.63 9.18 -4.70
CA PHE A 29 -8.67 9.64 -5.63
C PHE A 29 -9.29 10.97 -5.19
N SER A 30 -9.63 11.11 -3.91
CA SER A 30 -10.28 12.30 -3.37
C SER A 30 -9.40 13.55 -3.47
N LEU A 31 -8.08 13.42 -3.21
CA LEU A 31 -7.13 14.54 -3.31
C LEU A 31 -7.02 15.13 -4.72
N LYS A 32 -7.38 14.38 -5.76
CA LYS A 32 -7.32 14.87 -7.14
C LYS A 32 -8.38 15.94 -7.43
N THR A 33 -9.54 15.79 -6.82
CA THR A 33 -10.69 16.68 -7.01
C THR A 33 -10.83 17.70 -5.89
N GLU A 34 -10.28 17.44 -4.70
CA GLU A 34 -10.36 18.35 -3.56
C GLU A 34 -9.64 19.67 -3.82
N ARG A 35 -10.22 20.76 -3.32
CA ARG A 35 -9.71 22.13 -3.43
C ARG A 35 -9.57 22.81 -2.08
N ASP A 36 -10.22 22.30 -1.03
CA ASP A 36 -10.11 22.80 0.32
C ASP A 36 -8.81 22.32 1.01
N PRO A 37 -7.88 23.23 1.38
CA PRO A 37 -6.64 22.88 2.08
C PRO A 37 -6.84 22.16 3.40
N GLN A 38 -7.91 22.49 4.14
CA GLN A 38 -8.18 21.86 5.44
C GLN A 38 -8.59 20.40 5.26
N LYS A 39 -9.44 20.12 4.26
CA LYS A 39 -9.82 18.74 3.92
C LYS A 39 -8.64 17.93 3.41
N MET A 40 -7.81 18.51 2.56
CA MET A 40 -6.58 17.85 2.07
C MET A 40 -5.66 17.45 3.23
N ARG A 41 -5.47 18.34 4.21
CA ARG A 41 -4.67 18.05 5.41
C ARG A 41 -5.22 16.85 6.17
N PHE A 42 -6.53 16.87 6.45
CA PHE A 42 -7.20 15.79 7.17
C PHE A 42 -7.08 14.45 6.41
N MET A 43 -7.32 14.43 5.10
CA MET A 43 -7.20 13.23 4.27
C MET A 43 -5.77 12.65 4.29
N LEU A 44 -4.76 13.53 4.18
CA LEU A 44 -3.36 13.12 4.23
C LEU A 44 -2.98 12.55 5.60
N ASP A 45 -3.45 13.14 6.69
CA ASP A 45 -3.21 12.62 8.05
C ASP A 45 -3.92 11.31 8.31
N LEU A 46 -5.15 11.15 7.80
CA LEU A 46 -5.87 9.89 7.85
C LEU A 46 -5.11 8.77 7.11
N SER A 47 -4.59 9.06 5.92
CA SER A 47 -3.75 8.13 5.17
C SER A 47 -2.43 7.83 5.90
N ALA A 48 -1.81 8.82 6.52
CA ALA A 48 -0.60 8.61 7.33
C ALA A 48 -0.87 7.73 8.56
N ALA A 49 -2.05 7.88 9.20
CA ALA A 49 -2.45 7.08 10.35
C ALA A 49 -2.75 5.61 9.97
N SER A 50 -3.18 5.33 8.73
CA SER A 50 -3.39 3.95 8.26
C SER A 50 -2.08 3.22 7.93
N TYR A 51 -1.01 3.96 7.61
CA TYR A 51 0.26 3.40 7.14
C TYR A 51 0.92 2.40 8.10
N PRO A 52 1.03 2.64 9.43
CA PRO A 52 1.60 1.66 10.36
C PRO A 52 0.77 0.37 10.46
N TRP A 53 -0.55 0.46 10.31
CA TRP A 53 -1.44 -0.70 10.30
C TRP A 53 -1.27 -1.52 9.03
N MET A 54 -1.34 -0.86 7.87
CA MET A 54 -1.06 -1.48 6.58
C MET A 54 0.28 -2.21 6.59
N THR A 55 1.34 -1.56 7.09
CA THR A 55 2.69 -2.17 7.14
C THR A 55 2.74 -3.40 8.04
N ARG A 56 2.15 -3.35 9.25
CA ARG A 56 2.11 -4.49 10.18
C ARG A 56 1.32 -5.66 9.61
N LEU A 57 0.14 -5.39 9.04
CA LEU A 57 -0.72 -6.40 8.44
C LEU A 57 -0.08 -7.03 7.20
N MET A 58 0.68 -6.25 6.43
CA MET A 58 1.46 -6.73 5.30
C MET A 58 2.50 -7.75 5.72
N TRP A 59 3.35 -7.39 6.70
CA TRP A 59 4.35 -8.33 7.22
C TRP A 59 3.72 -9.57 7.84
N ALA A 60 2.59 -9.43 8.53
CA ALA A 60 1.86 -10.56 9.09
C ALA A 60 1.39 -11.52 7.99
N PHE A 61 0.68 -11.06 6.95
CA PHE A 61 0.21 -11.98 5.92
C PHE A 61 1.36 -12.62 5.15
N LEU A 62 2.46 -11.90 4.89
CA LEU A 62 3.64 -12.47 4.21
C LEU A 62 4.25 -13.60 5.05
N LEU A 63 4.41 -13.38 6.36
CA LEU A 63 4.93 -14.39 7.28
C LEU A 63 4.06 -15.65 7.29
N PHE A 64 2.74 -15.51 7.48
CA PHE A 64 1.83 -16.65 7.49
C PHE A 64 1.76 -17.36 6.12
N GLY A 65 1.87 -16.61 5.02
CA GLY A 65 1.94 -17.18 3.67
C GLY A 65 3.18 -18.04 3.45
N ILE A 66 4.34 -17.58 3.92
CA ILE A 66 5.60 -18.34 3.87
C ILE A 66 5.48 -19.60 4.73
N ILE A 67 5.01 -19.48 5.98
CA ILE A 67 4.81 -20.63 6.87
C ILE A 67 3.86 -21.65 6.22
N ALA A 68 2.76 -21.20 5.60
CA ALA A 68 1.84 -22.07 4.87
C ALA A 68 2.52 -22.79 3.70
N ALA A 69 3.40 -22.13 2.96
CA ALA A 69 4.13 -22.76 1.85
C ALA A 69 5.03 -23.91 2.32
N PHE A 70 5.74 -23.74 3.44
CA PHE A 70 6.57 -24.79 4.03
C PHE A 70 5.73 -25.93 4.63
N MET A 71 4.69 -25.60 5.40
CA MET A 71 3.80 -26.61 6.01
C MET A 71 3.03 -27.42 4.96
N GLY A 72 2.70 -26.80 3.83
CA GLY A 72 1.98 -27.43 2.72
C GLY A 72 2.87 -28.26 1.79
N GLY A 73 4.19 -28.31 2.00
CA GLY A 73 5.10 -29.04 1.13
C GLY A 73 5.31 -28.39 -0.24
N PHE A 74 5.09 -27.08 -0.37
CA PHE A 74 5.14 -26.36 -1.65
C PHE A 74 6.50 -25.71 -1.96
N GLN A 75 7.57 -26.09 -1.25
CA GLN A 75 8.90 -25.50 -1.41
C GLN A 75 9.45 -25.69 -2.83
N ALA A 76 9.21 -26.86 -3.42
CA ALA A 76 9.66 -27.19 -4.78
C ALA A 76 8.74 -26.61 -5.87
N ARG A 77 7.63 -25.95 -5.50
CA ARG A 77 6.66 -25.38 -6.43
C ARG A 77 6.95 -23.90 -6.62
N ILE A 78 6.78 -23.39 -7.84
CA ILE A 78 7.23 -22.03 -8.17
C ILE A 78 6.15 -20.96 -7.92
N TRP A 79 4.85 -21.30 -7.84
CA TRP A 79 3.78 -20.31 -7.65
C TRP A 79 3.83 -19.52 -6.33
N PRO A 80 4.21 -20.10 -5.16
CA PRO A 80 4.30 -19.32 -3.92
C PRO A 80 5.42 -18.27 -4.02
N TRP A 81 6.56 -18.67 -4.57
CA TRP A 81 7.72 -17.81 -4.73
C TRP A 81 7.49 -16.72 -5.77
N LEU A 82 6.85 -17.06 -6.91
CA LEU A 82 6.48 -16.08 -7.91
C LEU A 82 5.49 -15.06 -7.35
N SER A 83 4.55 -15.49 -6.51
CA SER A 83 3.62 -14.58 -5.82
C SER A 83 4.34 -13.60 -4.89
N LEU A 84 5.36 -14.08 -4.15
CA LEU A 84 6.18 -13.24 -3.28
C LEU A 84 7.02 -12.24 -4.07
N VAL A 85 7.69 -12.69 -5.13
CA VAL A 85 8.49 -11.83 -6.02
C VAL A 85 7.59 -10.77 -6.67
N LEU A 86 6.44 -11.17 -7.20
CA LEU A 86 5.46 -10.25 -7.79
C LEU A 86 4.96 -9.23 -6.75
N GLY A 87 4.62 -9.68 -5.54
CA GLY A 87 4.22 -8.80 -4.44
C GLY A 87 5.30 -7.78 -4.08
N PHE A 88 6.57 -8.21 -4.05
CA PHE A 88 7.70 -7.31 -3.83
C PHE A 88 7.87 -6.29 -4.95
N LEU A 89 7.76 -6.71 -6.21
CA LEU A 89 7.84 -5.81 -7.37
C LEU A 89 6.70 -4.77 -7.36
N ILE A 90 5.48 -5.17 -7.00
CA ILE A 90 4.35 -4.25 -6.83
C ILE A 90 4.65 -3.24 -5.72
N LEU A 91 5.16 -3.68 -4.57
CA LEU A 91 5.54 -2.79 -3.46
C LEU A 91 6.56 -1.76 -3.91
N VAL A 92 7.63 -2.18 -4.62
CA VAL A 92 8.65 -1.27 -5.15
C VAL A 92 8.05 -0.30 -6.15
N ALA A 93 7.25 -0.78 -7.11
CA ALA A 93 6.59 0.07 -8.08
C ALA A 93 5.72 1.13 -7.40
N MET A 94 4.86 0.74 -6.46
CA MET A 94 4.01 1.67 -5.73
C MET A 94 4.82 2.65 -4.86
N ALA A 95 5.94 2.21 -4.28
CA ALA A 95 6.82 3.10 -3.53
C ALA A 95 7.41 4.18 -4.45
N LEU A 96 7.90 3.82 -5.63
CA LEU A 96 8.49 4.75 -6.60
C LEU A 96 7.46 5.75 -7.15
N PHE A 97 6.26 5.29 -7.50
CA PHE A 97 5.22 6.13 -8.11
C PHE A 97 4.35 6.87 -7.10
N GLY A 98 4.23 6.39 -5.86
CA GLY A 98 3.30 6.92 -4.87
C GLY A 98 3.92 7.82 -3.80
N THR A 99 5.11 7.52 -3.28
CA THR A 99 5.53 8.11 -2.00
C THR A 99 6.04 9.54 -2.06
N ASN A 100 6.68 9.96 -3.15
CA ASN A 100 7.33 11.28 -3.21
C ASN A 100 6.30 12.41 -3.26
N HIS A 101 5.28 12.30 -4.12
CA HIS A 101 4.32 13.39 -4.34
C HIS A 101 3.46 13.71 -3.11
N TYR A 102 3.02 12.70 -2.35
CA TYR A 102 2.21 12.93 -1.16
C TYR A 102 3.03 13.50 0.00
N SER A 103 4.31 13.13 0.10
CA SER A 103 5.18 13.72 1.12
C SER A 103 5.47 15.19 0.84
N ASP A 104 5.72 15.54 -0.42
CA ASP A 104 5.90 16.92 -0.85
C ASP A 104 4.62 17.75 -0.64
N ALA A 105 3.46 17.18 -0.95
CA ALA A 105 2.17 17.81 -0.67
C ALA A 105 1.94 18.03 0.83
N ARG A 106 2.30 17.06 1.68
CA ARG A 106 2.24 17.20 3.15
C ARG A 106 3.15 18.33 3.64
N LYS A 107 4.37 18.42 3.11
CA LYS A 107 5.31 19.50 3.42
C LYS A 107 4.70 20.87 3.12
N LEU A 108 4.20 21.07 1.91
CA LEU A 108 3.58 22.35 1.49
C LEU A 108 2.29 22.68 2.24
N LEU A 109 1.56 21.67 2.72
CA LEU A 109 0.38 21.89 3.54
C LEU A 109 0.70 22.18 5.02
N GLY A 110 1.98 22.19 5.40
CA GLY A 110 2.42 22.40 6.77
C GLY A 110 2.13 21.21 7.69
N LEU A 111 2.22 19.99 7.16
CA LEU A 111 2.11 18.75 7.91
C LEU A 111 3.47 18.10 8.11
N ARG A 112 3.55 17.19 9.09
CA ARG A 112 4.69 16.27 9.24
C ARG A 112 4.86 15.46 7.96
N TYR A 113 6.06 15.38 7.41
CA TYR A 113 6.31 14.72 6.12
C TYR A 113 7.46 13.71 6.23
N SER A 114 7.64 12.87 5.20
CA SER A 114 8.63 11.79 5.21
C SER A 114 9.50 11.77 3.95
N VAL A 115 10.81 11.85 4.09
CA VAL A 115 11.75 11.77 2.96
C VAL A 115 12.60 10.52 3.13
N LYS A 116 12.56 9.62 2.15
CA LYS A 116 13.30 8.34 2.17
C LYS A 116 13.09 7.56 3.48
N GLY A 117 11.87 7.54 3.99
CA GLY A 117 11.49 6.84 5.22
C GLY A 117 11.82 7.57 6.54
N LYS A 118 12.46 8.74 6.48
CA LYS A 118 12.74 9.58 7.66
C LYS A 118 11.66 10.64 7.81
N TRP A 119 11.11 10.75 9.01
CA TRP A 119 10.08 11.74 9.33
C TRP A 119 10.69 13.08 9.76
N PHE A 120 10.14 14.16 9.21
CA PHE A 120 10.55 15.54 9.48
C PHE A 120 9.39 16.32 10.14
N PRO A 121 9.70 17.30 11.00
CA PRO A 121 8.68 18.16 11.60
C PRO A 121 7.94 19.00 10.53
N PRO A 122 6.74 19.52 10.85
CA PRO A 122 6.04 20.45 9.96
C PRO A 122 6.86 21.70 9.63
N GLU A 123 6.75 22.17 8.40
CA GLU A 123 7.29 23.47 7.95
C GLU A 123 6.13 24.46 7.74
N PRO A 124 6.39 25.78 7.64
CA PRO A 124 5.35 26.74 7.29
C PRO A 124 4.64 26.33 5.98
N ALA A 125 3.31 26.45 5.98
CA ALA A 125 2.53 26.10 4.80
C ALA A 125 2.94 26.99 3.61
N GLY A 126 3.20 26.35 2.49
CA GLY A 126 3.57 26.97 1.23
C GLY A 126 2.35 27.31 0.37
N ASN A 127 2.60 27.42 -0.93
CA ASN A 127 1.60 27.83 -1.89
C ASN A 127 0.61 26.71 -2.24
N ILE A 128 -0.69 26.99 -2.28
CA ILE A 128 -1.71 25.95 -2.53
C ILE A 128 -1.73 25.50 -4.00
N GLU A 129 -1.39 26.38 -4.93
CA GLU A 129 -1.27 26.08 -6.36
C GLU A 129 -0.15 25.06 -6.61
N GLU A 130 0.94 25.11 -5.84
CA GLU A 130 2.02 24.12 -5.90
C GLU A 130 1.56 22.74 -5.41
N VAL A 131 0.74 22.70 -4.35
CA VAL A 131 0.10 21.46 -3.87
C VAL A 131 -0.76 20.85 -4.97
N HIS A 132 -1.59 21.66 -5.63
CA HIS A 132 -2.42 21.19 -6.74
C HIS A 132 -1.58 20.69 -7.93
N ALA A 133 -0.51 21.39 -8.29
CA ALA A 133 0.40 20.98 -9.34
C ALA A 133 1.12 19.65 -9.03
N LEU A 134 1.45 19.39 -7.76
CA LEU A 134 2.01 18.12 -7.31
C LEU A 134 0.98 16.99 -7.38
N LEU A 135 -0.22 17.21 -6.83
CA LEU A 135 -1.29 16.21 -6.81
C LEU A 135 -1.78 15.86 -8.22
N ALA A 136 -1.73 16.80 -9.17
CA ALA A 136 -2.06 16.55 -10.57
C ALA A 136 -1.13 15.54 -11.26
N LYS A 137 0.11 15.38 -10.77
CA LYS A 137 1.07 14.39 -11.30
C LYS A 137 0.76 12.96 -10.85
N VAL A 138 -0.04 12.81 -9.79
CA VAL A 138 -0.42 11.50 -9.28
C VAL A 138 -1.45 10.86 -10.22
N ASN A 139 -1.19 9.64 -10.65
CA ASN A 139 -2.13 8.81 -11.38
C ASN A 139 -2.72 7.71 -10.47
N PRO A 140 -3.81 7.99 -9.72
CA PRO A 140 -4.41 7.01 -8.82
C PRO A 140 -4.97 5.80 -9.57
N VAL A 141 -5.44 5.96 -10.81
CA VAL A 141 -5.95 4.86 -11.65
C VAL A 141 -4.83 3.86 -11.96
N MET A 142 -3.66 4.36 -12.39
CA MET A 142 -2.50 3.51 -12.66
C MET A 142 -2.06 2.77 -11.40
N LEU A 143 -1.96 3.45 -10.26
CA LEU A 143 -1.63 2.83 -8.97
C LEU A 143 -2.65 1.75 -8.56
N THR A 144 -3.95 1.97 -8.80
CA THR A 144 -4.98 0.96 -8.58
C THR A 144 -4.84 -0.22 -9.52
N ILE A 145 -4.56 0.00 -10.81
CA ILE A 145 -4.34 -1.11 -11.76
C ILE A 145 -3.13 -1.95 -11.34
N VAL A 146 -2.02 -1.31 -10.96
CA VAL A 146 -0.82 -2.01 -10.49
C VAL A 146 -1.10 -2.76 -9.18
N GLY A 147 -1.72 -2.10 -8.20
CA GLY A 147 -2.02 -2.70 -6.90
C GLY A 147 -3.07 -3.81 -6.98
N TYR A 148 -4.28 -3.47 -7.44
CA TYR A 148 -5.41 -4.41 -7.52
C TYR A 148 -5.20 -5.49 -8.59
N GLY A 149 -4.74 -5.11 -9.78
CA GLY A 149 -4.44 -6.06 -10.86
C GLY A 149 -3.31 -7.02 -10.47
N GLY A 150 -2.24 -6.49 -9.86
CA GLY A 150 -1.17 -7.31 -9.31
C GLY A 150 -1.65 -8.28 -8.21
N PHE A 151 -2.50 -7.81 -7.30
CA PHE A 151 -3.14 -8.67 -6.30
C PHE A 151 -4.02 -9.76 -6.91
N ALA A 152 -4.78 -9.45 -7.97
CA ALA A 152 -5.61 -10.43 -8.66
C ALA A 152 -4.77 -11.55 -9.28
N VAL A 153 -3.62 -11.22 -9.87
CA VAL A 153 -2.65 -12.22 -10.38
C VAL A 153 -2.07 -13.06 -9.24
N ILE A 154 -1.73 -12.46 -8.10
CA ILE A 154 -1.25 -13.21 -6.91
C ILE A 154 -2.32 -14.19 -6.41
N VAL A 155 -3.57 -13.75 -6.29
CA VAL A 155 -4.69 -14.62 -5.90
C VAL A 155 -4.86 -15.78 -6.89
N TRP A 156 -4.78 -15.49 -8.18
CA TRP A 156 -4.83 -16.52 -9.22
C TRP A 156 -3.69 -17.53 -9.08
N LEU A 157 -2.44 -17.09 -8.90
CA LEU A 157 -1.28 -17.96 -8.67
C LEU A 157 -1.48 -18.87 -7.46
N MET A 158 -1.94 -18.31 -6.34
CA MET A 158 -2.11 -19.07 -5.10
C MET A 158 -3.31 -20.02 -5.12
N ARG A 159 -4.38 -19.70 -5.86
CA ARG A 159 -5.59 -20.52 -5.93
C ARG A 159 -5.52 -21.60 -6.99
N ILE A 160 -5.11 -21.25 -8.20
CA ILE A 160 -5.09 -22.16 -9.36
C ILE A 160 -3.84 -23.03 -9.34
N LYS A 161 -2.71 -22.52 -8.80
CA LYS A 161 -1.45 -23.27 -8.67
C LYS A 161 -1.01 -23.92 -10.01
N PRO A 162 -0.81 -23.11 -11.06
CA PRO A 162 -0.72 -23.62 -12.44
C PRO A 162 0.51 -24.50 -12.77
N PHE A 163 1.46 -24.71 -11.85
CA PHE A 163 2.72 -25.45 -12.11
C PHE A 163 3.38 -26.07 -10.86
#